data_AF-A0A6B2JMH8-F1
#
_entry.id   AF-A0A6B2JMH8-F1
#
_cell.length_a   1.000
_cell.length_b   1.000
_cell.length_c   1.000
_cell.angle_alpha   90.00
_cell.angle_beta   90.00
_cell.angle_gamma   90.00
#
_symmetry.space_group_name_H-M   'P 1'
#
loop_
_entity.id
_entity.type
_entity.pdbx_description
1 polymer ?
#
loop_
_entity_poly.entity_id
_entity_poly.type
_entity_poly.pdbx_seq_one_letter_code
_entity_poly.pdbx_strand_id
1 'polypeptide(L)'
;MRNYFCAQNLIKYCVEKRYNILFENGFTEHAATQEIPNIVNKFNIKKIELYIVATPKKLSHLANYKRYQRQLNSFYNDRNLFESQHYDGPRRLSDVNSSNRADQFRHSVISLEQNKNLFSLISKITLLDRYANIYFETEDTKNIENFYVKFQELFDKDVRQQLLKEFEDFVSLFSKVYPIWLIS
;
A
#
# COMPACT_ATOMS: atom_id res chain seq x y z
N MET A 1 10.45 -16.38 6.03
CA MET A 1 11.69 -16.22 6.85
C MET A 1 12.87 -15.59 6.10
N ARG A 2 13.24 -16.01 4.87
CA ARG A 2 14.37 -15.40 4.12
C ARG A 2 14.24 -13.89 3.85
N ASN A 3 13.07 -13.39 3.45
CA ASN A 3 12.89 -11.95 3.17
C ASN A 3 12.97 -11.05 4.42
N TYR A 4 12.53 -11.55 5.57
CA TYR A 4 12.56 -10.78 6.82
C TYR A 4 13.99 -10.58 7.35
N PHE A 5 14.85 -11.60 7.17
CA PHE A 5 16.26 -11.54 7.54
C PHE A 5 17.05 -10.57 6.64
N CYS A 6 16.76 -10.56 5.34
CA CYS A 6 17.39 -9.64 4.39
C CYS A 6 17.02 -8.17 4.68
N ALA A 7 15.73 -7.91 4.96
CA ALA A 7 15.26 -6.56 5.30
C ALA A 7 15.92 -6.01 6.58
N GLN A 8 16.07 -6.81 7.64
CA GLN A 8 16.71 -6.36 8.87
C GLN A 8 18.20 -6.03 8.71
N ASN A 9 18.93 -6.79 7.89
CA ASN A 9 20.35 -6.49 7.61
C ASN A 9 20.50 -5.20 6.80
N LEU A 10 19.59 -4.97 5.84
CA LEU A 10 19.53 -3.71 5.09
C LEU A 10 19.22 -2.52 6.00
N ILE A 11 18.23 -2.66 6.89
CA ILE A 11 17.90 -1.61 7.87
C ILE A 11 19.10 -1.34 8.77
N LYS A 12 19.76 -2.38 9.29
CA LYS A 12 20.98 -2.24 10.10
C LYS A 12 22.05 -1.45 9.36
N TYR A 13 22.35 -1.84 8.12
CA TYR A 13 23.34 -1.16 7.28
C TYR A 13 22.98 0.32 7.07
N CYS A 14 21.73 0.62 6.72
CA CYS A 14 21.28 1.99 6.51
C CYS A 14 21.37 2.84 7.80
N VAL A 15 21.02 2.26 8.96
CA VAL A 15 21.14 2.94 10.26
C VAL A 15 22.61 3.21 10.60
N GLU A 16 23.50 2.23 10.41
CA GLU A 16 24.95 2.40 10.61
C GLU A 16 25.54 3.48 9.69
N LYS A 17 25.02 3.61 8.47
CA LYS A 17 25.43 4.62 7.49
C LYS A 17 24.66 5.95 7.58
N ARG A 18 23.72 6.07 8.52
CA ARG A 18 22.85 7.25 8.71
C ARG A 18 22.06 7.65 7.46
N TYR A 19 21.61 6.68 6.68
CA TYR A 19 20.71 6.92 5.57
C TYR A 19 19.27 7.11 6.04
N ASN A 20 18.52 7.92 5.30
CA ASN A 20 17.06 7.93 5.40
C ASN A 20 16.53 6.61 4.83
N ILE A 21 15.54 6.01 5.50
CA ILE A 21 14.99 4.70 5.14
C ILE A 21 13.52 4.87 4.85
N LEU A 22 13.11 4.47 3.64
CA LEU A 22 11.69 4.28 3.31
C LEU A 22 11.33 2.80 3.50
N PHE A 23 10.36 2.52 4.37
CA PHE A 23 9.88 1.17 4.64
C PHE A 23 8.45 0.99 4.10
N GLU A 24 8.31 0.21 3.03
CA GLU A 24 7.01 -0.15 2.50
C GLU A 24 6.35 -1.21 3.40
N ASN A 25 5.10 -0.95 3.80
CA ASN A 25 4.32 -1.90 4.59
C ASN A 25 2.83 -1.74 4.26
N GLY A 26 2.06 -2.83 4.35
CA GLY A 26 0.60 -2.79 4.19
C GLY A 26 -0.15 -2.16 5.36
N PHE A 27 0.56 -1.79 6.43
CA PHE A 27 0.08 -1.17 7.66
C PHE A 27 -1.14 -1.89 8.25
N THR A 28 -1.02 -3.22 8.34
CA THR A 28 -2.00 -4.06 9.06
C THR A 28 -1.85 -3.90 10.56
N GLU A 29 -2.80 -4.43 11.33
CA GLU A 29 -2.80 -4.32 12.79
C GLU A 29 -1.53 -4.94 13.39
N HIS A 30 -1.12 -6.10 12.90
CA HIS A 30 0.13 -6.75 13.29
C HIS A 30 1.35 -5.89 12.96
N ALA A 31 1.36 -5.24 11.79
CA ALA A 31 2.47 -4.39 11.39
C ALA A 31 2.58 -3.15 12.29
N ALA A 32 1.46 -2.49 12.55
CA ALA A 32 1.40 -1.30 13.39
C ALA A 32 1.79 -1.63 14.83
N THR A 33 1.24 -2.70 15.41
CA THR A 33 1.40 -3.03 16.85
C THR A 33 2.63 -3.85 17.19
N GLN A 34 3.19 -4.61 16.24
CA GLN A 34 4.33 -5.50 16.50
C GLN A 34 5.51 -5.25 15.57
N GLU A 35 5.34 -5.37 14.25
CA GLU A 35 6.49 -5.34 13.32
C GLU A 35 7.25 -4.02 13.37
N ILE A 36 6.57 -2.88 13.20
CA ILE A 36 7.19 -1.57 13.16
C ILE A 36 7.78 -1.21 14.54
N PRO A 37 7.05 -1.34 15.68
CA PRO A 37 7.64 -1.11 17.00
C PRO A 37 8.88 -1.96 17.28
N ASN A 38 8.89 -3.23 16.86
CA ASN A 38 10.06 -4.11 17.04
C ASN A 38 11.27 -3.62 16.24
N ILE A 39 11.08 -3.18 14.99
CA ILE A 39 12.15 -2.62 14.16
C ILE A 39 12.69 -1.34 14.80
N VAL A 40 11.80 -0.44 15.18
CA VAL A 40 12.14 0.85 15.79
C VAL A 40 12.95 0.65 17.07
N ASN A 41 12.48 -0.22 17.97
CA ASN A 41 13.17 -0.51 19.22
C ASN A 41 14.54 -1.17 18.97
N LYS A 42 14.59 -2.17 18.08
CA LYS A 42 15.82 -2.90 17.75
C LYS A 42 16.92 -1.99 17.20
N PHE A 43 16.55 -1.01 16.38
CA PHE A 43 17.48 -0.10 15.71
C PHE A 43 17.54 1.30 16.34
N ASN A 44 16.90 1.49 17.48
CA ASN A 44 16.87 2.76 18.22
C ASN A 44 16.43 3.97 17.36
N ILE A 45 15.44 3.75 16.49
CA ILE A 45 14.89 4.80 15.62
C ILE A 45 14.15 5.81 16.49
N LYS A 46 14.52 7.10 16.37
CA LYS A 46 14.01 8.17 17.25
C LYS A 46 12.83 8.96 16.70
N LYS A 47 12.65 8.95 15.37
CA LYS A 47 11.69 9.78 14.66
C LYS A 47 11.20 9.01 13.44
N ILE A 48 9.89 9.03 13.21
CA ILE A 48 9.24 8.39 12.07
C ILE A 48 8.33 9.41 11.38
N GLU A 49 8.39 9.42 10.06
CA GLU A 49 7.41 10.11 9.23
C GLU A 49 6.51 9.08 8.57
N LEU A 50 5.20 9.23 8.74
CA LEU A 50 4.22 8.29 8.25
C LEU A 50 3.56 8.84 6.99
N TYR A 51 3.78 8.15 5.87
CA TYR A 51 3.18 8.47 4.57
C TYR A 51 2.10 7.43 4.26
N ILE A 52 0.84 7.87 4.20
CA ILE A 52 -0.34 7.02 4.02
C ILE A 52 -0.95 7.32 2.67
N VAL A 53 -0.96 6.33 1.78
CA VAL A 53 -1.71 6.41 0.53
C VAL A 53 -3.13 5.89 0.80
N ALA A 54 -4.12 6.78 0.81
CA ALA A 54 -5.51 6.39 0.94
C ALA A 54 -6.17 6.36 -0.44
N THR A 55 -6.83 5.26 -0.76
CA THR A 55 -7.53 5.07 -2.01
C THR A 55 -8.79 4.26 -1.76
N PRO A 56 -9.94 4.67 -2.34
CA PRO A 56 -11.16 3.91 -2.23
C PRO A 56 -11.01 2.45 -2.62
N LYS A 57 -11.53 1.57 -1.76
CA LYS A 57 -11.40 0.11 -1.85
C LYS A 57 -11.65 -0.42 -3.27
N LYS A 58 -12.76 -0.01 -3.88
CA LYS A 58 -13.15 -0.42 -5.25
C LYS A 58 -12.09 -0.08 -6.30
N LEU A 59 -11.49 1.11 -6.22
CA LEU A 59 -10.41 1.50 -7.11
C LEU A 59 -9.18 0.62 -6.91
N SER A 60 -8.82 0.32 -5.65
CA SER A 60 -7.70 -0.59 -5.34
C SER A 60 -7.94 -2.01 -5.85
N HIS A 61 -9.18 -2.53 -5.78
CA HIS A 61 -9.55 -3.80 -6.40
C HIS A 61 -9.31 -3.80 -7.91
N LEU A 62 -9.79 -2.77 -8.62
CA LEU A 62 -9.58 -2.64 -10.05
C LEU A 62 -8.08 -2.58 -10.39
N ALA A 63 -7.28 -1.84 -9.63
CA ALA A 63 -5.83 -1.77 -9.83
C ALA A 63 -5.14 -3.13 -9.64
N ASN A 64 -5.54 -3.92 -8.64
CA ASN A 64 -5.02 -5.28 -8.42
C ASN A 64 -5.35 -6.21 -9.60
N TYR A 65 -6.56 -6.09 -10.17
CA TYR A 65 -6.95 -6.84 -11.37
C TYR A 65 -6.09 -6.42 -12.58
N LYS A 66 -5.97 -5.11 -12.83
CA LYS A 66 -5.11 -4.56 -13.90
C LYS A 66 -3.66 -5.06 -13.79
N ARG A 67 -3.10 -5.04 -12.57
CA ARG A 67 -1.75 -5.54 -12.28
C ARG A 67 -1.61 -7.02 -12.63
N TYR A 68 -2.56 -7.85 -12.21
CA TYR A 68 -2.52 -9.29 -12.50
C TYR A 68 -2.56 -9.57 -14.01
N GLN A 69 -3.44 -8.88 -14.75
CA GLN A 69 -3.53 -9.04 -16.20
C GLN A 69 -2.25 -8.58 -16.91
N ARG A 70 -1.62 -7.49 -16.46
CA ARG A 70 -0.29 -7.08 -16.96
C ARG A 70 0.79 -8.15 -16.70
N GLN A 71 0.79 -8.75 -15.51
CA GLN A 71 1.73 -9.83 -15.19
C GLN A 71 1.52 -11.06 -16.07
N LEU A 72 0.27 -11.46 -16.31
CA LEU A 72 -0.05 -12.54 -17.23
C LEU A 72 0.47 -12.25 -18.64
N ASN A 73 0.22 -11.05 -19.15
CA ASN A 73 0.70 -10.66 -20.49
C ASN A 73 2.23 -10.72 -20.57
N SER A 74 2.94 -10.16 -19.59
CA SER A 74 4.40 -10.22 -19.56
C SER A 74 4.91 -11.66 -19.52
N PHE A 75 4.25 -12.53 -18.75
CA PHE A 75 4.60 -13.95 -18.65
C PHE A 75 4.41 -14.70 -19.98
N TYR A 76 3.30 -14.46 -20.70
CA TYR A 76 3.05 -15.10 -21.99
C TYR A 76 3.90 -14.54 -23.13
N ASN A 77 4.33 -13.26 -23.04
CA ASN A 77 5.18 -12.64 -24.06
C ASN A 77 6.66 -13.04 -23.93
N ASP A 78 7.20 -13.07 -22.71
CA ASP A 78 8.58 -13.51 -22.45
C ASP A 78 8.69 -14.14 -21.06
N ARG A 79 8.49 -15.45 -21.03
CA ARG A 79 8.50 -16.24 -19.81
C ARG A 79 9.85 -16.20 -19.09
N ASN A 80 10.95 -16.28 -19.84
CA ASN A 80 12.30 -16.33 -19.24
C ASN A 80 12.65 -15.00 -18.57
N LEU A 81 12.36 -13.88 -19.25
CA LEU A 81 12.53 -12.55 -18.67
C LEU A 81 11.63 -12.36 -17.45
N PHE A 82 10.37 -12.78 -17.52
CA PHE A 82 9.44 -12.66 -16.40
C PHE A 82 9.92 -13.46 -15.18
N GLU A 83 10.27 -14.74 -15.35
CA GLU A 83 10.73 -15.61 -14.25
C GLU A 83 12.03 -15.11 -13.61
N SER A 84 12.89 -14.40 -14.37
CA SER A 84 14.09 -13.75 -13.82
C SER A 84 13.79 -12.62 -12.83
N GLN A 85 12.61 -12.00 -12.93
CA GLN A 85 12.17 -10.87 -12.09
C GLN A 85 11.11 -11.30 -11.06
N HIS A 86 10.40 -12.40 -11.32
CA HIS A 86 9.23 -12.84 -10.57
C HIS A 86 9.21 -14.37 -10.42
N TYR A 87 9.88 -14.84 -9.37
CA TYR A 87 10.08 -16.27 -9.11
C TYR A 87 8.80 -17.11 -8.90
N ASP A 88 7.69 -16.45 -8.53
CA ASP A 88 6.43 -17.13 -8.15
C ASP A 88 5.31 -17.01 -9.21
N GLY A 89 5.64 -16.52 -10.42
CA GLY A 89 4.66 -16.33 -11.48
C GLY A 89 3.69 -15.13 -11.26
N PRO A 90 2.73 -14.93 -12.19
CA PRO A 90 1.66 -13.95 -12.04
C PRO A 90 0.76 -14.26 -10.84
N ARG A 91 0.52 -13.28 -9.97
CA ARG A 91 -0.23 -13.49 -8.72
C ARG A 91 -1.48 -12.65 -8.64
N ARG A 92 -2.64 -13.33 -8.70
CA ARG A 92 -3.94 -12.71 -8.44
C ARG A 92 -4.14 -12.58 -6.93
N LEU A 93 -4.48 -11.38 -6.49
CA LEU A 93 -5.01 -11.18 -5.15
C LEU A 93 -6.52 -11.45 -5.21
N SER A 94 -7.03 -12.36 -4.38
CA SER A 94 -8.48 -12.62 -4.32
C SER A 94 -9.22 -11.40 -3.80
N ASP A 95 -10.48 -11.23 -4.21
CA ASP A 95 -11.30 -10.10 -3.79
C ASP A 95 -11.52 -10.09 -2.28
N VAL A 96 -11.72 -11.26 -1.68
CA VAL A 96 -11.80 -11.43 -0.22
C VAL A 96 -10.52 -10.96 0.47
N ASN A 97 -9.35 -11.38 -0.01
CA ASN A 97 -8.07 -10.98 0.60
C ASN A 97 -7.80 -9.49 0.42
N SER A 98 -8.12 -8.92 -0.75
CA SER A 98 -8.00 -7.49 -1.01
C SER A 98 -8.95 -6.68 -0.11
N SER A 99 -10.17 -7.20 0.12
CA SER A 99 -11.16 -6.58 0.98
C SER A 99 -10.72 -6.56 2.44
N ASN A 100 -10.32 -7.72 2.96
CA ASN A 100 -9.88 -7.87 4.33
C ASN A 100 -8.64 -7.01 4.63
N ARG A 101 -7.71 -6.91 3.67
CA ARG A 101 -6.54 -6.02 3.81
C ARG A 101 -6.93 -4.54 3.88
N ALA A 102 -7.88 -4.10 3.06
CA ALA A 102 -8.36 -2.71 3.10
C ALA A 102 -9.03 -2.38 4.43
N ASP A 103 -9.79 -3.34 5.00
CA ASP A 103 -10.48 -3.15 6.27
C ASP A 103 -9.48 -3.18 7.45
N GLN A 104 -8.49 -4.07 7.43
CA GLN A 104 -7.37 -4.08 8.39
C GLN A 104 -6.53 -2.79 8.33
N PHE A 105 -6.25 -2.30 7.12
CA PHE A 105 -5.54 -1.05 6.92
C PHE A 105 -6.35 0.12 7.49
N ARG A 106 -7.63 0.23 7.16
CA ARG A 106 -8.54 1.24 7.72
C ARG A 106 -8.51 1.19 9.24
N HIS A 107 -8.66 0.01 9.84
CA HIS A 107 -8.66 -0.15 11.28
C HIS A 107 -7.35 0.35 11.89
N SER A 108 -6.21 -0.06 11.34
CA SER A 108 -4.87 0.32 11.85
C SER A 108 -4.59 1.81 11.74
N VAL A 109 -5.12 2.47 10.70
CA VAL A 109 -5.01 3.92 10.54
C VAL A 109 -5.87 4.65 11.57
N ILE A 110 -7.14 4.27 11.73
CA ILE A 110 -8.06 4.97 12.66
C ILE A 110 -7.77 4.69 14.14
N SER A 111 -7.10 3.57 14.44
CA SER A 111 -6.67 3.22 15.81
C SER A 111 -5.22 3.61 16.11
N LEU A 112 -4.58 4.39 15.23
CA LEU A 112 -3.16 4.71 15.32
C LEU A 112 -2.77 5.29 16.69
N GLU A 113 -3.58 6.20 17.24
CA GLU A 113 -3.37 6.81 18.56
C GLU A 113 -3.40 5.81 19.73
N GLN A 114 -4.10 4.68 19.57
CA GLN A 114 -4.19 3.64 20.60
C GLN A 114 -2.84 2.92 20.76
N ASN A 115 -2.03 2.90 19.71
CA ASN A 115 -0.68 2.37 19.74
C ASN A 115 0.34 3.44 20.18
N LYS A 116 0.35 3.73 21.48
CA LYS A 116 1.19 4.79 22.07
C LYS A 116 2.68 4.67 21.75
N ASN A 117 3.20 3.44 21.64
CA ASN A 117 4.60 3.17 21.33
C ASN A 117 4.99 3.68 19.93
N LEU A 118 4.17 3.37 18.92
CA LEU A 118 4.40 3.87 17.56
C LEU A 118 4.05 5.35 17.47
N PHE A 119 2.89 5.74 17.99
CA PHE A 119 2.34 7.09 17.85
C PHE A 119 3.25 8.17 18.44
N SER A 120 3.87 7.90 19.59
CA SER A 120 4.80 8.85 20.24
C SER A 120 6.07 9.16 19.43
N LEU A 121 6.39 8.34 18.44
CA LEU A 121 7.57 8.50 17.58
C LEU A 121 7.25 9.13 16.23
N ILE A 122 5.97 9.26 15.91
CA ILE A 122 5.52 9.88 14.67
C ILE A 122 5.64 11.38 14.84
N SER A 123 6.48 11.98 14.00
CA SER A 123 6.66 13.43 13.97
C SER A 123 5.87 14.12 12.87
N LYS A 124 5.39 13.34 11.90
CA LYS A 124 4.71 13.85 10.72
C LYS A 124 3.83 12.76 10.14
N ILE A 125 2.60 13.12 9.78
CA ILE A 125 1.67 12.26 9.04
C ILE A 125 1.31 12.97 7.74
N THR A 126 1.52 12.30 6.62
CA THR A 126 1.20 12.79 5.28
C THR A 126 0.18 11.84 4.66
N LEU A 127 -1.01 12.34 4.36
CA LEU A 127 -2.05 11.64 3.63
C LEU A 127 -1.94 11.98 2.15
N LEU A 128 -1.71 10.96 1.35
CA LEU A 128 -1.56 11.03 -0.10
C LEU A 128 -2.78 10.42 -0.79
N ASP A 129 -3.17 11.01 -1.91
CA ASP A 129 -4.10 10.38 -2.84
C ASP A 129 -3.42 9.30 -3.70
N ARG A 130 -4.22 8.63 -4.53
CA ARG A 130 -3.76 7.60 -5.49
C ARG A 130 -2.66 8.10 -6.44
N TYR A 131 -2.59 9.40 -6.70
CA TYR A 131 -1.65 10.03 -7.62
C TYR A 131 -0.44 10.63 -6.90
N ALA A 132 -0.26 10.30 -5.61
CA ALA A 132 0.78 10.81 -4.74
C ALA A 132 0.72 12.33 -4.52
N ASN A 133 -0.44 12.97 -4.71
CA ASN A 133 -0.65 14.34 -4.28
C ASN A 133 -0.90 14.37 -2.78
N ILE A 134 -0.35 15.39 -2.10
CA ILE A 134 -0.63 15.64 -0.69
C ILE A 134 -2.08 16.11 -0.55
N TYR A 135 -2.89 15.29 0.10
CA TYR A 135 -4.28 15.61 0.43
C TYR A 135 -4.39 16.28 1.79
N PHE A 136 -3.60 15.81 2.76
CA PHE A 136 -3.51 16.40 4.09
C PHE A 136 -2.14 16.10 4.69
N GLU A 137 -1.63 17.02 5.51
CA GLU A 137 -0.35 16.85 6.19
C GLU A 137 -0.42 17.52 7.57
N THR A 138 0.18 16.88 8.57
CA THR A 138 0.35 17.48 9.89
C THR A 138 1.61 16.99 10.59
N GLU A 139 2.30 17.90 11.26
CA GLU A 139 3.39 17.60 12.20
C GLU A 139 2.91 17.59 13.67
N ASP A 140 1.69 18.10 13.91
CA ASP A 140 1.10 18.16 15.23
C ASP A 140 0.19 16.95 15.44
N THR A 141 0.70 15.96 16.19
CA THR A 141 -0.04 14.75 16.54
C THR A 141 -1.30 15.03 17.36
N LYS A 142 -1.50 16.24 17.91
CA LYS A 142 -2.77 16.65 18.53
C LYS A 142 -3.90 16.85 17.52
N ASN A 143 -3.57 17.06 16.24
CA ASN A 143 -4.57 17.20 15.16
C ASN A 143 -4.95 15.86 14.52
N ILE A 144 -4.75 14.74 15.24
CA ILE A 144 -4.98 13.40 14.70
C ILE A 144 -6.45 13.14 14.35
N GLU A 145 -7.39 13.73 15.07
CA GLU A 145 -8.83 13.63 14.76
C GLU A 145 -9.14 14.19 13.36
N ASN A 146 -8.58 15.35 13.02
CA ASN A 146 -8.75 15.94 11.69
C ASN A 146 -8.10 15.07 10.61
N PHE A 147 -6.94 14.46 10.90
CA PHE A 147 -6.33 13.46 10.01
C PHE A 147 -7.29 12.29 9.76
N TYR A 148 -7.96 11.75 10.79
CA TYR A 148 -8.92 10.65 10.60
C TYR A 148 -10.11 11.06 9.74
N VAL A 149 -10.64 12.27 9.91
CA VAL A 149 -11.70 12.83 9.05
C VAL A 149 -11.22 12.89 7.59
N LYS A 150 -10.04 13.45 7.34
CA LYS A 150 -9.47 13.53 5.99
C LYS A 150 -9.16 12.18 5.36
N PHE A 151 -8.69 11.24 6.17
CA PHE A 151 -8.51 9.86 5.75
C PHE A 151 -9.84 9.24 5.29
N GLN A 152 -10.90 9.38 6.09
CA GLN A 152 -12.23 8.85 5.74
C GLN A 152 -12.82 9.53 4.49
N GLU A 153 -12.72 10.85 4.38
CA GLU A 153 -13.15 11.61 3.19
C GLU A 153 -12.51 11.04 1.91
N LEU A 154 -11.21 10.74 1.96
CA LEU A 154 -10.47 10.22 0.81
C LEU A 154 -10.71 8.73 0.57
N PHE A 155 -10.80 7.92 1.62
CA PHE A 155 -10.92 6.47 1.56
C PHE A 155 -12.35 6.01 1.21
N ASP A 156 -13.38 6.74 1.64
CA ASP A 156 -14.78 6.44 1.39
C ASP A 156 -15.38 7.26 0.22
N LYS A 157 -14.54 8.05 -0.47
CA LYS A 157 -14.94 8.88 -1.62
C LYS A 157 -15.76 8.10 -2.63
N ASP A 158 -16.88 8.68 -3.09
CA ASP A 158 -17.63 8.12 -4.21
C ASP A 158 -16.80 8.23 -5.50
N VAL A 159 -16.49 7.08 -6.07
CA VAL A 159 -15.59 6.92 -7.22
C VAL A 159 -16.26 6.24 -8.39
N ARG A 160 -17.60 6.17 -8.44
CA ARG A 160 -18.34 5.48 -9.52
C ARG A 160 -17.92 5.95 -10.92
N GLN A 161 -17.87 7.26 -11.14
CA GLN A 161 -17.49 7.83 -12.44
C GLN A 161 -16.03 7.55 -12.79
N GLN A 162 -15.13 7.66 -11.81
CA GLN A 162 -13.72 7.34 -12.00
C GLN A 162 -13.52 5.85 -12.29
N LEU A 163 -14.22 4.96 -11.59
CA LEU A 163 -14.21 3.52 -11.81
C LEU A 163 -14.64 3.16 -13.23
N LEU A 164 -15.74 3.75 -13.70
CA LEU A 164 -16.25 3.51 -15.05
C LEU A 164 -15.21 3.87 -16.10
N LYS A 165 -14.67 5.11 -16.03
CA LYS A 165 -13.61 5.57 -16.93
C LYS A 165 -12.38 4.67 -16.88
N GLU A 166 -11.89 4.37 -15.68
CA GLU A 166 -10.72 3.51 -15.50
C GLU A 166 -10.93 2.08 -16.02
N PHE A 167 -12.16 1.58 -16.01
CA PHE A 167 -12.53 0.28 -16.54
C PHE A 167 -12.63 0.32 -18.08
N GLU A 168 -13.27 1.34 -18.65
CA GLU A 168 -13.36 1.55 -20.10
C GLU A 168 -11.97 1.68 -20.74
N ASP A 169 -11.09 2.49 -20.14
CA ASP A 169 -9.70 2.63 -20.60
C ASP A 169 -8.95 1.29 -20.60
N PHE A 170 -9.22 0.47 -19.58
CA PHE A 170 -8.61 -0.85 -19.46
C PHE A 170 -9.13 -1.84 -20.51
N VAL A 171 -10.45 -1.90 -20.72
CA VAL A 171 -11.06 -2.75 -21.74
C VAL A 171 -10.59 -2.32 -23.13
N SER A 172 -10.53 -1.03 -23.41
CA SER A 172 -10.05 -0.48 -24.69
C SER A 172 -8.58 -0.81 -24.98
N LEU A 173 -7.73 -0.81 -23.95
CA LEU A 173 -6.33 -1.21 -24.08
C LEU A 173 -6.19 -2.72 -24.31
N PHE A 174 -6.94 -3.53 -23.55
CA PHE A 174 -6.83 -4.99 -23.63
C PHE A 174 -7.53 -5.59 -24.85
N SER A 175 -8.65 -5.04 -25.31
CA SER A 175 -9.35 -5.51 -26.51
C SER A 175 -8.52 -5.41 -27.78
N LYS A 176 -7.55 -4.47 -27.82
CA LYS A 176 -6.58 -4.33 -28.91
C LYS A 176 -5.46 -5.37 -28.88
N VAL A 177 -5.22 -6.00 -27.73
CA VAL A 177 -4.13 -6.96 -27.51
C VAL A 177 -4.64 -8.40 -27.44
N TYR A 178 -5.85 -8.59 -26.93
CA TYR A 178 -6.55 -9.87 -26.87
C TYR A 178 -8.00 -9.68 -27.30
N PRO A 179 -8.55 -10.48 -28.22
CA PRO A 179 -9.99 -10.53 -28.40
C PRO A 179 -10.59 -11.10 -27.11
N ILE A 180 -11.05 -10.21 -26.22
CA ILE A 180 -11.83 -10.60 -25.06
C ILE A 180 -13.17 -11.09 -25.61
N TRP A 181 -13.32 -12.41 -25.72
CA TRP A 181 -14.63 -13.02 -25.84
C TRP A 181 -15.33 -12.81 -24.51
N LEU A 182 -16.14 -11.76 -24.45
CA LEU A 182 -17.19 -11.63 -23.44
C LEU A 182 -18.15 -12.80 -23.69
N ILE A 183 -17.96 -13.91 -22.98
CA ILE A 183 -18.96 -14.95 -22.92
C ILE A 183 -20.11 -14.36 -22.12
N SER A 184 -21.21 -14.11 -22.83
CA SER A 184 -22.52 -13.70 -22.31
C SER A 184 -23.13 -14.78 -21.42
#